data_AF-A0A3L7T5Q6-F1
#
_entry.id   AF-A0A3L7T5Q6-F1
#
_cell.length_a   1.000
_cell.length_b   1.000
_cell.length_c   1.000
_cell.angle_alpha   90.00
_cell.angle_beta   90.00
_cell.angle_gamma   90.00
#
_symmetry.space_group_name_H-M   'P 1'
#
loop_
_entity.id
_entity.type
_entity.pdbx_description
1 polymer ?
#
loop_
_entity_poly.entity_id
_entity_poly.type
_entity_poly.pdbx_seq_one_letter_code
_entity_poly.pdbx_strand_id
1 'polypeptide(L)'
;MTLWSIRAFQHTLTEASGAQSLTWCAEVYQGLDLGSSYTFDTVAAEQAPSGEVAPGPMGALKAAAVRDLFARWINASNGNINGAPADRDAKSAAFQIVLWELTHENFTANSPQGVLAQLSLTTGAFRASITGATADWYGSIVQSLGVGGFQSTAIEGLTSSLAQDQLRLVPTPAAFALIGLGGLLNRRRR
;
A
#
# COMPACT_ATOMS: atom_id res chain seq x y z
N MET A 1 18.29 21.99 8.39
CA MET A 1 17.42 20.80 8.30
C MET A 1 17.68 20.15 6.95
N THR A 2 18.35 19.01 6.91
CA THR A 2 18.40 18.18 5.71
C THR A 2 17.02 17.56 5.52
N LEU A 3 16.25 18.10 4.58
CA LEU A 3 15.03 17.46 4.10
C LEU A 3 15.45 16.19 3.37
N TRP A 4 15.22 15.03 3.97
CA TRP A 4 15.31 13.77 3.25
C TRP A 4 14.21 13.77 2.19
N SER A 5 14.59 13.67 0.91
CA SER A 5 13.63 13.39 -0.15
C SER A 5 13.12 11.97 0.09
N ILE A 6 11.97 11.86 0.75
CA ILE A 6 11.29 10.59 0.90
C ILE A 6 10.85 10.18 -0.50
N ARG A 7 11.34 9.03 -0.96
CA ARG A 7 10.95 8.48 -2.25
C ARG A 7 9.63 7.75 -2.06
N ALA A 8 8.63 8.09 -2.87
CA ALA A 8 7.34 7.43 -2.89
C ALA A 8 7.37 6.31 -3.94
N PHE A 9 7.65 5.08 -3.52
CA PHE A 9 7.78 3.94 -4.43
C PHE A 9 7.32 2.65 -3.78
N GLN A 10 7.03 1.68 -4.63
CA GLN A 10 6.71 0.32 -4.23
C GLN A 10 7.96 -0.42 -3.76
N HIS A 11 7.84 -1.20 -2.68
CA HIS A 11 8.91 -2.04 -2.17
C HIS A 11 8.76 -3.49 -2.61
N THR A 12 9.89 -4.16 -2.82
CA THR A 12 9.96 -5.61 -3.01
C THR A 12 10.67 -6.21 -1.81
N LEU A 13 9.96 -7.00 -1.01
CA LEU A 13 10.53 -7.78 0.08
C LEU A 13 10.75 -9.21 -0.37
N THR A 14 11.91 -9.77 -0.02
CA THR A 14 12.16 -11.22 -0.15
C THR A 14 11.91 -11.86 1.20
N GLU A 15 10.92 -12.75 1.26
CA GLU A 15 10.60 -13.51 2.46
C GLU A 15 11.67 -14.58 2.73
N ALA A 16 11.72 -15.08 3.97
CA ALA A 16 12.61 -16.18 4.34
C ALA A 16 12.34 -17.47 3.51
N SER A 17 11.14 -17.62 2.97
CA SER A 17 10.76 -18.70 2.04
C SER A 17 11.39 -18.57 0.65
N GLY A 18 12.03 -17.44 0.34
CA GLY A 18 12.49 -17.05 -0.99
C GLY A 18 11.39 -16.45 -1.87
N ALA A 19 10.14 -16.39 -1.39
CA ALA A 19 9.06 -15.72 -2.09
C ALA A 19 9.27 -14.19 -2.11
N GLN A 20 8.95 -13.54 -3.23
CA GLN A 20 8.94 -12.08 -3.31
C GLN A 20 7.52 -11.57 -3.08
N SER A 21 7.40 -10.55 -2.24
CA SER A 21 6.15 -9.83 -2.01
C SER A 21 6.35 -8.35 -2.30
N LEU A 22 5.36 -7.76 -2.96
CA LEU A 22 5.34 -6.33 -3.18
C LEU A 22 4.58 -5.65 -2.05
N THR A 23 5.18 -4.62 -1.48
CA THR A 23 4.64 -3.91 -0.32
C THR A 23 4.65 -2.40 -0.54
N TRP A 24 3.84 -1.70 0.24
CA TRP A 24 3.69 -0.24 0.22
C TRP A 24 3.86 0.31 1.61
N CYS A 25 4.53 1.45 1.74
CA CYS A 25 4.82 2.03 3.05
C CYS A 25 3.52 2.51 3.70
N ALA A 26 3.23 2.04 4.92
CA ALA A 26 2.08 2.49 5.68
C ALA A 26 2.37 3.81 6.41
N GLU A 27 3.64 4.11 6.67
CA GLU A 27 4.10 5.28 7.42
C GLU A 27 5.28 6.03 6.82
N VAL A 28 5.52 7.25 7.31
CA VAL A 28 6.51 8.20 6.76
C VAL A 28 7.74 8.38 7.68
N TYR A 29 7.63 7.97 8.96
CA TYR A 29 8.63 8.32 9.99
C TYR A 29 9.79 7.34 10.13
N GLN A 30 9.64 6.12 9.62
CA GLN A 30 10.66 5.09 9.62
C GLN A 30 11.01 4.68 8.19
N GLY A 31 12.15 4.04 8.00
CA GLY A 31 12.62 3.58 6.69
C GLY A 31 12.98 2.10 6.68
N LEU A 32 13.19 1.57 5.48
CA LEU A 32 13.81 0.27 5.24
C LEU A 32 15.13 0.48 4.51
N ASP A 33 16.17 -0.20 4.98
CA ASP A 33 17.47 -0.21 4.32
C ASP A 33 17.55 -1.36 3.32
N LEU A 34 18.04 -1.07 2.11
CA LEU A 34 18.21 -2.08 1.07
C LEU A 34 19.25 -3.13 1.49
N GLY A 35 18.87 -4.40 1.38
CA GLY A 35 19.73 -5.53 1.74
C GLY A 35 19.70 -5.89 3.23
N SER A 36 18.98 -5.12 4.05
CA SER A 36 18.73 -5.46 5.45
C SER A 36 17.61 -6.49 5.59
N SER A 37 17.64 -7.25 6.69
CA SER A 37 16.60 -8.21 7.05
C SER A 37 15.81 -7.67 8.23
N TYR A 38 14.48 -7.70 8.12
CA TYR A 38 13.56 -7.25 9.14
C TYR A 38 12.57 -8.35 9.47
N THR A 39 12.10 -8.36 10.71
CA THR A 39 10.99 -9.22 11.14
C THR A 39 9.75 -8.36 11.26
N PHE A 40 8.68 -8.81 10.62
CA PHE A 40 7.38 -8.16 10.64
C PHE A 40 6.35 -9.10 11.26
N ASP A 41 5.47 -8.53 12.08
CA ASP A 41 4.24 -9.18 12.50
C ASP A 41 3.13 -8.88 11.49
N THR A 42 2.50 -9.93 10.98
CA THR A 42 1.35 -9.80 10.09
C THR A 42 0.09 -9.50 10.88
N VAL A 43 -0.55 -8.38 10.58
CA VAL A 43 -1.77 -7.91 11.25
C VAL A 43 -2.87 -7.58 10.23
N ALA A 44 -4.11 -7.46 10.71
CA ALA A 44 -5.18 -6.89 9.90
C ALA A 44 -4.84 -5.45 9.50
N ALA A 45 -5.25 -5.01 8.30
CA ALA A 45 -4.89 -3.68 7.81
C ALA A 45 -5.36 -2.54 8.72
N GLU A 46 -6.49 -2.70 9.44
CA GLU A 46 -6.96 -1.74 10.45
C GLU A 46 -5.96 -1.46 11.57
N GLN A 47 -5.07 -2.43 11.85
CA GLN A 47 -4.08 -2.38 12.92
C GLN A 47 -2.72 -1.87 12.46
N ALA A 48 -2.56 -1.60 11.16
CA ALA A 48 -1.36 -0.97 10.61
C ALA A 48 -1.65 0.51 10.27
N PRO A 49 -0.69 1.42 10.47
CA PRO A 49 0.55 1.26 11.22
C PRO A 49 0.33 0.94 12.72
N SER A 50 1.32 0.33 13.36
CA SER A 50 1.31 -0.17 14.73
C SER A 50 1.74 0.86 15.78
N GLY A 51 2.18 2.04 15.36
CA GLY A 51 2.68 3.08 16.28
C GLY A 51 1.67 3.49 17.34
N GLU A 52 2.11 3.68 18.59
CA GLU A 52 1.24 4.21 19.67
C GLU A 52 0.90 5.71 19.48
N VAL A 53 1.64 6.40 18.61
CA VAL A 53 1.44 7.82 18.27
C VAL A 53 1.10 7.93 16.77
N ALA A 54 0.43 9.02 16.39
CA ALA A 54 -0.04 9.31 15.04
C ALA A 54 0.99 8.90 13.95
N PRO A 55 0.58 8.15 12.91
CA PRO A 55 -0.81 7.89 12.52
C PRO A 55 -1.56 6.89 13.41
N GLY A 56 -0.83 6.04 14.14
CA GLY A 56 -1.35 4.87 14.84
C GLY A 56 -2.21 3.94 13.96
N PRO A 57 -2.89 2.97 14.57
CA PRO A 57 -3.78 2.06 13.85
C PRO A 57 -4.81 2.84 13.03
N MET A 58 -4.86 2.59 11.72
CA MET A 58 -5.73 3.36 10.83
C MET A 58 -7.23 3.16 11.14
N GLY A 59 -7.58 2.03 11.77
CA GLY A 59 -8.97 1.70 12.10
C GLY A 59 -9.84 1.41 10.88
N ALA A 60 -11.09 1.04 11.12
CA ALA A 60 -11.98 0.52 10.09
C ALA A 60 -12.30 1.53 8.95
N LEU A 61 -12.45 2.81 9.27
CA LEU A 61 -12.83 3.84 8.29
C LEU A 61 -11.72 4.10 7.28
N LYS A 62 -10.50 4.37 7.74
CA LYS A 62 -9.34 4.55 6.87
C LYS A 62 -9.03 3.25 6.13
N ALA A 63 -9.10 2.10 6.80
CA ALA A 63 -8.88 0.80 6.16
C ALA A 63 -9.87 0.51 5.02
N ALA A 64 -11.14 0.94 5.14
CA ALA A 64 -12.10 0.82 4.05
C ALA A 64 -11.69 1.65 2.81
N ALA A 65 -11.24 2.89 3.01
CA ALA A 65 -10.73 3.73 1.93
C ALA A 65 -9.42 3.18 1.32
N VAL A 66 -8.51 2.66 2.15
CA VAL A 66 -7.27 2.01 1.69
C VAL A 66 -7.56 0.73 0.90
N ARG A 67 -8.55 -0.07 1.31
CA ARG A 67 -9.00 -1.24 0.54
C ARG A 67 -9.56 -0.86 -0.82
N ASP A 68 -10.34 0.22 -0.90
CA ASP A 68 -10.85 0.74 -2.18
C ASP A 68 -9.72 1.24 -3.08
N LEU A 69 -8.73 1.94 -2.50
CA LEU A 69 -7.51 2.34 -3.20
C LEU A 69 -6.76 1.14 -3.79
N PHE A 70 -6.51 0.10 -2.99
CA PHE A 70 -5.84 -1.12 -3.45
C PHE A 70 -6.66 -1.86 -4.51
N ALA A 71 -7.98 -2.00 -4.32
CA ALA A 71 -8.85 -2.72 -5.25
C ALA A 71 -8.87 -2.09 -6.65
N ARG A 72 -8.80 -0.75 -6.74
CA ARG A 72 -8.83 -0.01 -8.01
C ARG A 72 -7.47 0.04 -8.69
N TRP A 73 -6.41 0.26 -7.91
CA TRP A 73 -5.12 0.65 -8.47
C TRP A 73 -4.06 -0.43 -8.41
N ILE A 74 -4.22 -1.47 -7.60
CA ILE A 74 -3.24 -2.56 -7.51
C ILE A 74 -3.77 -3.80 -8.23
N ASN A 75 -2.91 -4.39 -9.05
CA ASN A 75 -3.20 -5.63 -9.74
C ASN A 75 -3.21 -6.80 -8.74
N ALA A 76 -4.38 -7.42 -8.54
CA ALA A 76 -4.53 -8.53 -7.60
C ALA A 76 -3.65 -9.77 -7.90
N SER A 77 -3.21 -9.94 -9.16
CA SER A 77 -2.42 -11.11 -9.57
C SER A 77 -0.92 -10.97 -9.28
N ASN A 78 -0.41 -9.73 -9.28
CA ASN A 78 1.04 -9.50 -9.24
C ASN A 78 1.47 -8.38 -8.29
N GLY A 79 0.53 -7.67 -7.64
CA GLY A 79 0.81 -6.62 -6.67
C GLY A 79 1.30 -5.29 -7.26
N ASN A 80 1.56 -5.18 -8.56
CA ASN A 80 2.00 -3.94 -9.19
C ASN A 80 0.84 -2.96 -9.33
N ILE A 81 1.18 -1.67 -9.40
CA ILE A 81 0.21 -0.66 -9.82
C ILE A 81 -0.28 -0.90 -11.26
N ASN A 82 -1.59 -0.77 -11.47
CA ASN A 82 -2.22 -0.92 -12.77
C ASN A 82 -1.79 0.21 -13.73
N GLY A 83 -1.40 -0.14 -14.96
CA GLY A 83 -1.10 0.84 -16.00
C GLY A 83 0.01 0.41 -16.96
N ALA A 84 0.28 1.29 -17.94
CA ALA A 84 1.39 1.12 -18.86
C ALA A 84 2.74 1.33 -18.14
N PRO A 85 3.81 0.61 -18.53
CA PRO A 85 5.14 0.75 -17.93
C PRO A 85 5.66 2.19 -17.88
N ALA A 86 5.37 3.00 -18.90
CA ALA A 86 5.82 4.38 -18.99
C ALA A 86 5.29 5.29 -17.87
N ASP A 87 4.12 4.99 -17.30
CA ASP A 87 3.50 5.79 -16.24
C ASP A 87 3.76 5.24 -14.84
N ARG A 88 4.38 4.06 -14.72
CA ARG A 88 4.42 3.30 -13.46
C ARG A 88 5.08 4.06 -12.32
N ASP A 89 6.14 4.80 -12.60
CA ASP A 89 6.86 5.53 -11.55
C ASP A 89 6.01 6.67 -11.00
N ALA A 90 5.44 7.50 -11.88
CA ALA A 90 4.57 8.61 -11.48
C ALA A 90 3.31 8.12 -10.77
N LYS A 91 2.70 7.03 -11.25
CA LYS A 91 1.55 6.39 -10.60
C LYS A 91 1.90 5.80 -9.25
N SER A 92 3.02 5.09 -9.14
CA SER A 92 3.45 4.49 -7.87
C SER A 92 3.69 5.57 -6.82
N ALA A 93 4.33 6.68 -7.21
CA ALA A 93 4.52 7.83 -6.35
C ALA A 93 3.17 8.42 -5.91
N ALA A 94 2.25 8.66 -6.85
CA ALA A 94 0.92 9.19 -6.55
C ALA A 94 0.13 8.27 -5.62
N PHE A 95 0.14 6.96 -5.86
CA PHE A 95 -0.50 5.95 -5.01
C PHE A 95 0.06 5.98 -3.59
N GLN A 96 1.39 5.98 -3.46
CA GLN A 96 2.04 6.01 -2.15
C GLN A 96 1.75 7.30 -1.39
N ILE A 97 1.63 8.43 -2.08
CA ILE A 97 1.23 9.72 -1.50
C ILE A 97 -0.21 9.68 -0.99
N VAL A 98 -1.16 9.15 -1.78
CA VAL A 98 -2.56 8.98 -1.33
C VAL A 98 -2.65 8.03 -0.15
N LEU A 99 -1.86 6.95 -0.15
CA LEU A 99 -1.80 6.02 0.97
C LEU A 99 -1.34 6.72 2.26
N TRP A 100 -0.25 7.50 2.18
CA TRP A 100 0.23 8.25 3.34
C TRP A 100 -0.76 9.30 3.82
N GLU A 101 -1.45 9.97 2.90
CA GLU A 101 -2.51 10.89 3.27
C GLU A 101 -3.64 10.16 4.01
N LEU A 102 -4.11 9.02 3.50
CA LEU A 102 -5.14 8.22 4.18
C LEU A 102 -4.69 7.74 5.57
N THR A 103 -3.42 7.39 5.77
CA THR A 103 -2.94 6.93 7.07
C THR A 103 -2.65 8.09 8.03
N HIS A 104 -2.06 9.19 7.57
CA HIS A 104 -1.54 10.29 8.40
C HIS A 104 -2.50 11.47 8.57
N GLU A 105 -3.56 11.54 7.78
CA GLU A 105 -4.54 12.60 7.89
C GLU A 105 -5.39 12.46 9.17
N ASN A 106 -5.76 13.59 9.75
CA ASN A 106 -6.58 13.65 10.95
C ASN A 106 -8.05 13.87 10.59
N PHE A 107 -8.70 12.81 10.10
CA PHE A 107 -10.10 12.87 9.69
C PHE A 107 -11.04 13.04 10.88
N THR A 108 -12.02 13.92 10.73
CA THR A 108 -13.16 14.05 11.65
C THR A 108 -14.42 13.34 11.13
N ALA A 109 -14.33 12.78 9.92
CA ALA A 109 -15.42 12.08 9.27
C ALA A 109 -15.77 10.75 9.96
N ASN A 110 -17.05 10.39 9.93
CA ASN A 110 -17.59 9.14 10.48
C ASN A 110 -17.99 8.13 9.39
N SER A 111 -17.60 8.37 8.13
CA SER A 111 -17.87 7.49 7.00
C SER A 111 -16.69 7.48 6.03
N PRO A 112 -16.48 6.39 5.27
CA PRO A 112 -15.41 6.34 4.27
C PRO A 112 -15.54 7.45 3.22
N GLN A 113 -16.76 7.80 2.80
CA GLN A 113 -16.96 8.91 1.85
C GLN A 113 -16.56 10.26 2.44
N GLY A 114 -16.86 10.49 3.72
CA GLY A 114 -16.43 11.72 4.41
C GLY A 114 -14.91 11.80 4.58
N VAL A 115 -14.23 10.67 4.76
CA VAL A 115 -12.76 10.58 4.78
C VAL A 115 -12.20 11.08 3.44
N LEU A 116 -12.72 10.57 2.31
CA LEU A 116 -12.27 10.98 0.98
C LEU A 116 -12.51 12.47 0.70
N ALA A 117 -13.61 13.03 1.20
CA ALA A 117 -13.94 14.45 1.03
C ALA A 117 -13.00 15.41 1.81
N GLN A 118 -12.24 14.89 2.76
CA GLN A 118 -11.30 15.65 3.59
C GLN A 118 -9.85 15.55 3.11
N LEU A 119 -9.55 14.74 2.09
CA LEU A 119 -8.22 14.65 1.50
C LEU A 119 -7.80 15.99 0.90
N SER A 120 -6.65 16.49 1.31
CA SER A 120 -6.03 17.71 0.81
C SER A 120 -4.56 17.79 1.22
N LEU A 121 -3.66 17.61 0.24
CA LEU A 121 -2.22 17.83 0.42
C LEU A 121 -1.83 19.27 0.81
N THR A 122 -2.75 20.23 0.74
CA THR A 122 -2.49 21.65 1.06
C THR A 122 -2.91 22.01 2.47
N THR A 123 -4.08 21.54 2.90
CA THR A 123 -4.71 21.95 4.18
C THR A 123 -4.73 20.84 5.22
N GLY A 124 -4.52 19.60 4.80
CA GLY A 124 -4.46 18.42 5.65
C GLY A 124 -3.30 18.41 6.64
N ALA A 125 -3.33 17.45 7.55
CA ALA A 125 -2.23 17.11 8.45
C ALA A 125 -1.06 16.49 7.68
N PHE A 126 -1.35 15.67 6.66
CA PHE A 126 -0.33 15.24 5.70
C PHE A 126 -0.26 16.23 4.54
N ARG A 127 0.95 16.71 4.23
CA ARG A 127 1.18 17.67 3.15
C ARG A 127 2.35 17.23 2.30
N ALA A 128 2.18 17.33 0.99
CA ALA A 128 3.22 17.04 0.02
C ALA A 128 3.20 18.07 -1.10
N SER A 129 4.38 18.54 -1.51
CA SER A 129 4.54 19.36 -2.70
C SER A 129 4.85 18.44 -3.88
N ILE A 130 3.86 18.23 -4.76
CA ILE A 130 3.96 17.35 -5.91
C ILE A 130 3.66 18.12 -7.19
N THR A 131 4.33 17.77 -8.28
CA THR A 131 4.22 18.45 -9.58
C THR A 131 4.28 17.45 -10.73
N GLY A 132 3.87 17.88 -11.93
CA GLY A 132 3.95 17.06 -13.14
C GLY A 132 3.04 15.82 -13.08
N ALA A 133 3.46 14.74 -13.75
CA ALA A 133 2.63 13.53 -13.90
C ALA A 133 2.19 12.91 -12.56
N THR A 134 2.97 13.02 -11.50
CA THR A 134 2.58 12.53 -10.16
C THR A 134 1.38 13.31 -9.60
N ALA A 135 1.32 14.63 -9.83
CA ALA A 135 0.17 15.45 -9.40
C ALA A 135 -1.09 15.09 -10.19
N ASP A 136 -0.96 14.86 -11.50
CA ASP A 136 -2.07 14.45 -12.36
C ASP A 136 -2.63 13.07 -11.96
N TRP A 137 -1.75 12.12 -11.68
CA TRP A 137 -2.14 10.79 -11.21
C TRP A 137 -2.70 10.82 -9.79
N TYR A 138 -2.18 11.67 -8.89
CA TYR A 138 -2.75 11.86 -7.56
C TYR A 138 -4.21 12.31 -7.66
N GLY A 139 -4.50 13.33 -8.48
CA GLY A 139 -5.86 13.81 -8.71
C GLY A 139 -6.77 12.71 -9.29
N SER A 140 -6.27 11.95 -10.26
CA SER A 140 -7.01 10.83 -10.87
C SER A 140 -7.32 9.71 -9.88
N ILE A 141 -6.36 9.37 -9.00
CA ILE A 141 -6.55 8.37 -7.95
C ILE A 141 -7.63 8.84 -6.97
N VAL A 142 -7.49 10.03 -6.39
CA VAL A 142 -8.44 10.58 -5.41
C VAL A 142 -9.85 10.66 -5.99
N GLN A 143 -10.00 11.14 -7.23
CA GLN A 143 -11.29 11.23 -7.92
C GLN A 143 -11.94 9.85 -8.18
N SER A 144 -11.14 8.78 -8.28
CA SER A 144 -11.66 7.44 -8.52
C SER A 144 -12.21 6.75 -7.27
N LEU A 145 -11.78 7.18 -6.07
CA LEU A 145 -12.13 6.51 -4.82
C LEU A 145 -13.62 6.67 -4.50
N GLY A 146 -14.26 5.58 -4.06
CA GLY A 146 -15.70 5.52 -3.76
C GLY A 146 -16.64 5.64 -4.98
N VAL A 147 -16.13 5.92 -6.18
CA VAL A 147 -16.95 6.02 -7.40
C VAL A 147 -17.53 4.66 -7.76
N GLY A 148 -18.85 4.59 -7.89
CA GLY A 148 -19.59 3.34 -8.11
C GLY A 148 -19.72 2.47 -6.85
N GLY A 149 -19.46 3.03 -5.67
CA GLY A 149 -19.43 2.32 -4.39
C GLY A 149 -18.01 1.91 -3.99
N PHE A 150 -17.80 1.69 -2.69
CA PHE A 150 -16.51 1.23 -2.17
C PHE A 150 -16.24 -0.21 -2.60
N GLN A 151 -15.12 -0.40 -3.28
CA GLN A 151 -14.56 -1.71 -3.59
C GLN A 151 -13.67 -2.17 -2.44
N SER A 152 -13.44 -3.48 -2.38
CA SER A 152 -12.60 -4.06 -1.34
C SER A 152 -11.77 -5.19 -1.90
N THR A 153 -10.52 -5.25 -1.46
CA THR A 153 -9.61 -6.37 -1.70
C THR A 153 -8.92 -6.74 -0.39
N ALA A 154 -8.51 -8.00 -0.28
CA ALA A 154 -7.82 -8.49 0.91
C ALA A 154 -6.41 -7.89 0.99
N ILE A 155 -6.18 -7.12 2.04
CA ILE A 155 -4.89 -6.53 2.39
C ILE A 155 -4.53 -6.86 3.83
N GLU A 156 -3.24 -6.98 4.09
CA GLU A 156 -2.67 -7.17 5.43
C GLU A 156 -1.59 -6.13 5.70
N GLY A 157 -1.40 -5.83 6.98
CA GLY A 157 -0.32 -5.01 7.47
C GLY A 157 0.87 -5.87 7.90
N LEU A 158 2.07 -5.34 7.65
CA LEU A 158 3.33 -5.86 8.15
C LEU A 158 3.89 -4.82 9.10
N THR A 159 3.93 -5.15 10.38
CA THR A 159 4.29 -4.19 11.44
C THR A 159 5.61 -4.55 12.09
N SER A 160 6.44 -3.56 12.42
CA SER A 160 7.72 -3.78 13.07
C SER A 160 8.09 -2.62 13.99
N SER A 161 8.67 -2.93 15.15
CA SER A 161 9.22 -1.90 16.04
C SER A 161 10.56 -1.33 15.57
N LEU A 162 11.19 -1.97 14.57
CA LEU A 162 12.53 -1.67 14.08
C LEU A 162 12.56 -1.22 12.62
N ALA A 163 11.41 -1.21 11.94
CA ALA A 163 11.33 -1.07 10.50
C ALA A 163 10.01 -0.41 10.11
N GLN A 164 10.01 0.34 9.00
CA GLN A 164 8.82 0.99 8.50
C GLN A 164 7.69 0.01 8.23
N ASP A 165 6.52 0.27 8.82
CA ASP A 165 5.33 -0.55 8.61
C ASP A 165 4.92 -0.54 7.13
N GLN A 166 4.46 -1.69 6.65
CA GLN A 166 4.07 -1.90 5.27
C GLN A 166 2.65 -2.44 5.13
N LEU A 167 2.05 -2.27 3.96
CA LEU A 167 0.82 -2.92 3.53
C LEU A 167 1.06 -3.73 2.27
N ARG A 168 0.38 -4.86 2.15
CA ARG A 168 0.38 -5.65 0.92
C ARG A 168 -0.96 -6.33 0.67
N LEU A 169 -1.16 -6.76 -0.57
CA LEU A 169 -2.25 -7.70 -0.89
C LEU A 169 -1.99 -9.03 -0.20
N VAL A 170 -3.05 -9.64 0.31
CA VAL A 170 -2.99 -11.04 0.78
C VAL A 170 -2.75 -11.93 -0.44
N PRO A 171 -1.65 -12.71 -0.48
CA PRO A 171 -1.38 -13.59 -1.61
C PRO A 171 -2.53 -14.58 -1.81
N THR A 172 -3.09 -14.64 -3.02
CA THR A 172 -4.12 -15.63 -3.32
C THR A 172 -3.50 -17.04 -3.34
N PRO A 173 -4.09 -18.05 -2.67
CA PRO A 173 -3.52 -19.41 -2.59
C PRO A 173 -3.27 -20.07 -3.96
N ALA A 174 -3.92 -19.60 -5.02
CA ALA A 174 -3.83 -20.18 -6.36
C ALA A 174 -2.41 -20.09 -6.98
N ALA A 175 -1.60 -19.09 -6.60
CA ALA A 175 -0.22 -18.96 -7.09
C ALA A 175 0.67 -20.12 -6.63
N PHE A 176 0.43 -20.67 -5.43
CA PHE A 176 1.18 -21.80 -4.89
C PHE A 176 0.69 -23.15 -5.42
N ALA A 177 -0.60 -23.28 -5.75
CA ALA A 177 -1.19 -24.53 -6.24
C ALA A 177 -0.62 -24.97 -7.61
N LEU A 178 -0.29 -24.01 -8.49
CA LEU A 178 0.23 -24.32 -9.84
C LEU A 178 1.68 -24.81 -9.83
N ILE A 179 2.49 -24.41 -8.85
CA ILE A 179 3.86 -24.91 -8.68
C ILE A 179 3.84 -26.38 -8.21
N GLY A 180 2.86 -26.76 -7.37
CA GLY A 180 2.67 -28.14 -6.92
C GLY A 180 2.21 -29.10 -8.03
N LEU A 181 1.36 -28.63 -8.95
CA LEU A 181 0.85 -29.45 -10.06
C LEU A 181 1.88 -29.66 -11.18
N GLY A 182 2.79 -28.69 -11.41
CA GLY A 182 3.89 -28.85 -12.36
C GLY A 182 4.85 -29.99 -11.99
N GLY A 183 5.13 -30.17 -10.69
CA GLY A 183 5.97 -31.25 -10.18
C GLY A 183 5.35 -32.65 -10.32
N LEU A 184 4.01 -32.75 -10.22
CA LEU A 184 3.30 -34.03 -10.35
C LEU A 184 3.19 -34.53 -11.79
N LEU A 185 3.11 -33.61 -12.77
CA LEU A 185 3.07 -33.97 -14.19
C LEU A 185 4.42 -34.47 -14.73
N ASN A 186 5.53 -34.01 -14.16
CA ASN A 186 6.87 -34.47 -14.58
C ASN A 186 7.26 -35.84 -13.98
N ARG A 187 6.52 -36.34 -12.98
CA ARG A 187 6.75 -37.66 -12.37
C ARG A 187 6.09 -38.81 -13.15
N ARG A 188 5.25 -38.51 -14.15
CA ARG A 188 4.58 -39.51 -15.01
C ARG A 188 5.31 -39.78 -16.34
N ARG A 189 6.54 -39.27 -16.53
CA ARG A 189 7.36 -39.51 -17.72
C ARG A 189 8.73 -40.11 -17.39
N ARG A 190 8.76 -41.11 -16.53
CA ARG A 190 9.87 -42.06 -16.43
C ARG A 190 9.32 -43.47 -16.56
#